data_AF-A0A7C4EMH1-F1
#
_entry.id   AF-A0A7C4EMH1-F1
#
_cell.length_a   1.000
_cell.length_b   1.000
_cell.length_c   1.000
_cell.angle_alpha   90.00
_cell.angle_beta   90.00
_cell.angle_gamma   90.00
#
_symmetry.space_group_name_H-M   'P 1'
#
loop_
_entity.id
_entity.type
_entity.pdbx_description
1 polymer ?
#
loop_
_entity_poly.entity_id
_entity_poly.type
_entity_poly.pdbx_seq_one_letter_code
_entity_poly.pdbx_strand_id
1 'polypeptide(L)'
;MRRLFLRDQKGFTLIELLIVIAIIAILASIAIPQYMKYQQKAKVSSYAEPMARACMMDASAYCVENPDTTGSGYTIPVASLKNCSAANMIVVTPGGSVQLSGNDAISCDSTGSITSGAVTGSLVGVDAYKAYCSVQVGGFKCEVK
;
A
#
# COMPACT_ATOMS: atom_id res chain seq x y z
N MET A 1 46.30 47.89 29.48
CA MET A 1 46.66 46.55 28.94
C MET A 1 45.41 45.89 28.40
N ARG A 2 45.27 45.79 27.07
CA ARG A 2 44.16 45.05 26.43
C ARG A 2 44.80 43.90 25.64
N ARG A 3 44.84 42.70 26.25
CA ARG A 3 45.28 41.48 25.56
C ARG A 3 44.26 41.19 24.45
N LEU A 4 44.68 41.37 23.20
CA LEU A 4 43.96 40.85 22.03
C LEU A 4 44.11 39.33 22.06
N PHE A 5 43.04 38.62 22.41
CA PHE A 5 42.93 37.19 22.17
C PHE A 5 43.03 36.96 20.66
N LEU A 6 44.20 36.54 20.18
CA LEU A 6 44.35 35.93 18.88
C LEU A 6 43.51 34.66 18.89
N ARG A 7 42.32 34.74 18.28
CA ARG A 7 41.48 33.56 18.03
C ARG A 7 42.24 32.69 17.04
N ASP A 8 42.72 31.55 17.52
CA ASP A 8 43.31 30.47 16.73
C ASP A 8 42.24 29.97 15.74
N GLN A 9 42.23 30.52 14.52
CA GLN A 9 41.31 30.11 13.46
C GLN A 9 41.82 28.79 12.90
N LYS A 10 41.47 27.68 13.57
CA LYS A 10 41.61 26.34 13.02
C LYS A 10 40.69 26.21 11.82
N GLY A 11 41.24 26.44 10.63
CA GLY A 11 40.54 26.21 9.37
C GLY A 11 40.29 24.73 9.15
N PHE A 12 39.14 24.41 8.55
CA PHE A 12 38.79 23.06 8.12
C PHE A 12 39.73 22.64 7.00
N THR A 13 40.39 21.49 7.11
CA THR A 13 41.33 21.04 6.08
C THR A 13 40.57 20.42 4.90
N LEU A 14 41.13 20.57 3.70
CA LEU A 14 40.55 19.96 2.49
C LEU A 14 40.50 18.43 2.60
N ILE A 15 41.46 17.82 3.30
CA ILE A 15 41.49 16.38 3.53
C ILE A 15 40.39 15.91 4.49
N GLU A 16 40.06 16.69 5.53
CA GLU A 16 38.91 16.41 6.41
C GLU A 16 37.61 16.41 5.61
N LEU A 17 37.44 17.38 4.70
CA LEU A 17 36.26 17.44 3.84
C LEU A 17 36.18 16.25 2.88
N LEU A 18 37.31 15.83 2.32
CA LEU A 18 37.38 14.71 1.38
C LEU A 18 37.02 13.36 2.05
N ILE A 19 37.48 13.14 3.29
CA ILE A 19 37.14 11.92 4.03
C ILE A 19 35.64 11.90 4.38
N VAL A 20 35.07 13.05 4.77
CA VAL A 20 33.64 13.14 5.12
C VAL A 20 32.75 12.80 3.92
N ILE A 21 33.04 13.33 2.73
CA ILE A 21 32.25 13.00 1.53
C ILE A 21 32.38 11.52 1.15
N ALA A 22 33.55 10.91 1.36
CA ALA A 22 33.76 9.49 1.07
C ALA A 22 32.89 8.60 1.97
N ILE A 23 32.80 8.93 3.27
CA ILE A 23 31.95 8.19 4.22
C ILE A 23 30.47 8.39 3.89
N ILE A 24 30.03 9.62 3.60
CA ILE A 24 28.63 9.91 3.22
C ILE A 24 28.24 9.13 1.96
N ALA A 25 29.13 9.05 0.96
CA ALA A 25 28.87 8.31 -0.27
C ALA A 25 28.61 6.81 -0.01
N ILE A 26 29.41 6.18 0.86
CA ILE A 26 29.23 4.77 1.23
C ILE A 26 27.89 4.58 1.94
N LEU A 27 27.56 5.40 2.93
CA LEU A 27 26.30 5.30 3.67
C LEU A 27 25.08 5.55 2.77
N ALA A 28 25.14 6.55 1.89
CA ALA A 28 24.07 6.91 0.97
C ALA A 28 23.75 5.78 -0.02
N SER A 29 24.77 5.05 -0.48
CA SER A 29 24.60 3.93 -1.42
C SER A 29 23.71 2.80 -0.88
N ILE A 30 23.72 2.59 0.45
CA ILE A 30 22.90 1.58 1.13
C ILE A 30 21.56 2.19 1.60
N ALA A 31 21.60 3.40 2.16
CA ALA A 31 20.43 4.02 2.77
C ALA A 31 19.37 4.43 1.75
N ILE A 32 19.75 4.98 0.59
CA ILE A 32 18.81 5.46 -0.43
C ILE A 32 17.87 4.34 -0.94
N PRO A 33 18.36 3.18 -1.42
CA PRO A 33 17.47 2.14 -1.93
C PRO A 33 16.56 1.55 -0.84
N GLN A 34 17.05 1.45 0.40
CA GLN A 34 16.24 1.00 1.53
C GLN A 34 15.13 2.01 1.87
N TYR A 35 15.47 3.29 1.94
CA TYR A 35 14.51 4.36 2.20
C TYR A 35 13.41 4.42 1.13
N MET A 36 13.76 4.27 -0.14
CA MET A 36 12.79 4.22 -1.24
C MET A 36 11.83 3.04 -1.09
N LYS A 37 12.33 1.85 -0.70
CA LYS A 37 11.48 0.68 -0.42
C LYS A 37 10.51 0.92 0.73
N TYR A 38 10.97 1.53 1.83
CA TYR A 38 10.10 1.86 2.96
C TYR A 38 9.02 2.88 2.58
N GLN A 39 9.38 3.91 1.81
CA GLN A 39 8.39 4.87 1.31
C GLN A 39 7.35 4.20 0.41
N GLN A 40 7.76 3.32 -0.50
CA GLN A 40 6.83 2.60 -1.37
C GLN A 40 5.87 1.71 -0.57
N LYS A 41 6.38 0.92 0.38
CA LYS A 41 5.55 0.08 1.25
C LYS A 41 4.58 0.92 2.09
N ALA A 42 5.05 2.04 2.64
CA ALA A 42 4.19 2.97 3.38
C ALA A 42 3.08 3.54 2.50
N LYS A 43 3.37 3.94 1.26
CA LYS A 43 2.35 4.41 0.31
C LYS A 43 1.31 3.33 -0.01
N VAL A 44 1.74 2.08 -0.24
CA VAL A 44 0.81 0.97 -0.49
C VAL A 44 -0.09 0.72 0.73
N SER A 45 0.46 0.72 1.94
CA SER A 45 -0.33 0.57 3.17
C SER A 45 -1.28 1.76 3.41
N SER A 46 -0.87 2.99 3.11
CA SER A 46 -1.69 4.18 3.34
C SER A 46 -2.78 4.40 2.31
N TYR A 47 -2.58 3.96 1.05
CA TYR A 47 -3.51 4.25 -0.05
C TYR A 47 -4.15 2.99 -0.63
N ALA A 48 -3.38 1.97 -0.98
CA ALA A 48 -3.93 0.79 -1.66
C ALA A 48 -4.63 -0.19 -0.71
N GLU A 49 -4.07 -0.40 0.48
CA GLU A 49 -4.67 -1.27 1.50
C GLU A 49 -6.06 -0.83 1.96
N PRO A 50 -6.30 0.43 2.36
CA PRO A 50 -7.64 0.84 2.79
C PRO A 50 -8.66 0.78 1.65
N MET A 51 -8.24 1.00 0.40
CA MET A 51 -9.11 0.88 -0.76
C MET A 51 -9.51 -0.57 -1.04
N ALA A 52 -8.55 -1.50 -1.05
CA ALA A 52 -8.84 -2.93 -1.21
C ALA A 52 -9.70 -3.46 -0.05
N ARG A 53 -9.44 -2.97 1.16
CA ARG A 53 -10.25 -3.27 2.36
C ARG A 53 -11.66 -2.73 2.26
N ALA A 54 -11.85 -1.50 1.79
CA ALA A 54 -13.17 -0.90 1.60
C ALA A 54 -13.99 -1.69 0.58
N CYS A 55 -13.36 -2.16 -0.50
CA CYS A 55 -13.99 -3.05 -1.48
C CYS A 55 -14.48 -4.37 -0.85
N MET A 56 -13.64 -5.01 -0.02
CA MET A 56 -14.05 -6.23 0.69
C MET A 56 -15.13 -5.97 1.75
N MET A 57 -15.12 -4.82 2.41
CA MET A 57 -16.19 -4.42 3.34
C MET A 57 -17.52 -4.28 2.59
N ASP A 58 -17.52 -3.63 1.42
CA ASP A 58 -18.72 -3.51 0.58
C ASP A 58 -19.24 -4.88 0.15
N ALA A 59 -18.33 -5.79 -0.26
CA ALA A 59 -18.69 -7.15 -0.62
C ALA A 59 -19.36 -7.88 0.56
N SER A 60 -18.79 -7.77 1.75
CA SER A 60 -19.34 -8.39 2.96
C SER A 60 -20.71 -7.82 3.34
N ALA A 61 -20.88 -6.50 3.25
CA ALA A 61 -22.17 -5.86 3.50
C ALA A 61 -23.21 -6.29 2.46
N TYR A 62 -22.82 -6.34 1.19
CA TYR A 62 -23.71 -6.75 0.10
C TYR A 62 -24.20 -8.20 0.26
N CYS A 63 -23.32 -9.14 0.65
CA CYS A 63 -23.71 -10.52 0.90
C CYS A 63 -24.74 -10.65 2.03
N VAL A 64 -24.58 -9.87 3.11
CA VAL A 64 -25.53 -9.87 4.24
C VAL A 64 -26.90 -9.35 3.81
N GLU A 65 -26.93 -8.33 2.94
CA GLU A 65 -28.17 -7.76 2.40
C GLU A 65 -28.82 -8.65 1.33
N ASN A 66 -28.02 -9.40 0.57
CA ASN A 66 -28.44 -10.20 -0.58
C ASN A 66 -27.86 -11.63 -0.50
N PRO A 67 -28.31 -12.44 0.49
CA PRO A 67 -27.83 -13.81 0.61
C PRO A 67 -28.26 -14.66 -0.60
N ASP A 68 -27.47 -15.66 -0.94
CA ASP A 68 -27.81 -16.58 -2.03
C ASP A 68 -29.07 -17.39 -1.70
N THR A 69 -30.10 -17.24 -2.52
CA THR A 69 -31.36 -17.98 -2.37
C THR A 69 -31.33 -19.35 -3.03
N THR A 70 -30.30 -19.64 -3.83
CA THR A 70 -30.17 -20.90 -4.59
C THR A 70 -29.30 -21.96 -3.89
N GLY A 71 -28.54 -21.57 -2.87
CA GLY A 71 -27.62 -22.44 -2.13
C GLY A 71 -26.40 -22.91 -2.92
N SER A 72 -26.15 -22.35 -4.11
CA SER A 72 -25.05 -22.71 -5.01
C SER A 72 -23.87 -21.73 -4.94
N GLY A 73 -24.03 -20.62 -4.23
CA GLY A 73 -23.14 -19.47 -4.25
C GLY A 73 -23.27 -18.66 -5.54
N TYR A 74 -23.03 -17.35 -5.46
CA TYR A 74 -22.98 -16.49 -6.65
C TYR A 74 -21.90 -15.43 -6.54
N THR A 75 -21.40 -14.96 -7.68
CA THR A 75 -20.43 -13.86 -7.75
C THR A 75 -21.15 -12.53 -7.68
N ILE A 76 -20.70 -11.67 -6.78
CA ILE A 76 -21.25 -10.33 -6.58
C ILE A 76 -21.06 -9.52 -7.86
N PRO A 77 -22.11 -8.88 -8.39
CA PRO A 77 -21.97 -7.94 -9.48
C PRO A 77 -21.05 -6.79 -9.07
N VAL A 78 -19.95 -6.60 -9.81
CA VAL A 78 -18.91 -5.63 -9.45
C VAL A 78 -19.49 -4.22 -9.26
N ALA A 79 -20.51 -3.87 -10.04
CA ALA A 79 -21.21 -2.58 -9.97
C ALA A 79 -21.94 -2.33 -8.64
N SER A 80 -22.20 -3.38 -7.85
CA SER A 80 -22.84 -3.29 -6.55
C SER A 80 -21.87 -2.89 -5.43
N LEU A 81 -20.55 -2.97 -5.65
CA LEU A 81 -19.54 -2.61 -4.66
C LEU A 81 -19.16 -1.13 -4.86
N LYS A 82 -19.69 -0.24 -4.01
CA LYS A 82 -19.58 1.23 -4.19
C LYS A 82 -18.13 1.74 -4.22
N ASN A 83 -17.26 1.18 -3.40
CA ASN A 83 -15.85 1.53 -3.30
C ASN A 83 -14.98 0.87 -4.39
N CYS A 84 -15.55 -0.08 -5.16
CA CYS A 84 -14.86 -0.75 -6.24
C CYS A 84 -15.80 -1.18 -7.38
N SER A 85 -16.56 -0.22 -7.92
CA SER A 85 -17.72 -0.50 -8.79
C SER A 85 -17.39 -0.89 -10.23
N ALA A 86 -16.11 -1.01 -10.56
CA ALA A 86 -15.64 -1.46 -11.87
C ALA A 86 -14.48 -2.45 -11.71
N ALA A 87 -14.44 -3.47 -12.56
CA ALA A 87 -13.32 -4.39 -12.63
C ALA A 87 -12.06 -3.63 -13.06
N ASN A 88 -10.93 -3.93 -12.44
CA ASN A 88 -9.63 -3.34 -12.79
C ASN A 88 -9.62 -1.79 -12.77
N MET A 89 -10.29 -1.17 -11.80
CA MET A 89 -10.37 0.29 -11.73
C MET A 89 -9.07 0.94 -11.25
N ILE A 90 -8.86 2.18 -11.68
CA ILE A 90 -7.73 3.02 -11.27
C ILE A 90 -8.28 4.26 -10.57
N VAL A 91 -7.75 4.57 -9.39
CA VAL A 91 -8.08 5.76 -8.60
C VAL A 91 -6.83 6.58 -8.38
N VAL A 92 -6.92 7.87 -8.67
CA VAL A 92 -5.82 8.80 -8.46
C VAL A 92 -5.86 9.29 -7.01
N THR A 93 -4.76 9.08 -6.29
CA THR A 93 -4.56 9.58 -4.92
C THR A 93 -3.36 10.51 -4.88
N PRO A 94 -3.18 11.32 -3.82
CA PRO A 94 -1.95 12.10 -3.63
C PRO A 94 -0.67 11.24 -3.59
N GLY A 95 -0.80 9.95 -3.24
CA GLY A 95 0.31 9.00 -3.20
C GLY A 95 0.66 8.35 -4.55
N GLY A 96 -0.15 8.60 -5.59
CA GLY A 96 -0.06 7.96 -6.90
C GLY A 96 -1.38 7.31 -7.34
N SER A 97 -1.39 6.75 -8.53
CA SER A 97 -2.55 5.99 -9.04
C SER A 97 -2.58 4.61 -8.42
N VAL A 98 -3.66 4.28 -7.70
CA VAL A 98 -3.92 2.94 -7.16
C VAL A 98 -4.77 2.18 -8.17
N GLN A 99 -4.31 1.00 -8.58
CA GLN A 99 -5.06 0.05 -9.37
C GLN A 99 -5.64 -1.03 -8.46
N LEU A 100 -6.95 -1.24 -8.50
CA LEU A 100 -7.65 -2.33 -7.83
C LEU A 100 -7.97 -3.43 -8.85
N SER A 101 -7.86 -4.70 -8.46
CA SER A 101 -8.14 -5.86 -9.33
C SER A 101 -8.68 -7.05 -8.53
N GLY A 102 -9.45 -7.93 -9.17
CA GLY A 102 -10.03 -9.15 -8.57
C GLY A 102 -11.35 -8.95 -7.83
N ASN A 103 -11.86 -7.72 -7.79
CA ASN A 103 -13.15 -7.35 -7.20
C ASN A 103 -14.37 -7.91 -7.94
N ASP A 104 -14.18 -8.42 -9.16
CA ASP A 104 -15.18 -9.06 -10.01
C ASP A 104 -15.32 -10.56 -9.78
N ALA A 105 -14.55 -11.13 -8.85
CA ALA A 105 -14.53 -12.56 -8.54
C ALA A 105 -14.84 -12.84 -7.05
N ILE A 106 -15.55 -11.94 -6.38
CA ILE A 106 -15.99 -12.14 -4.99
C ILE A 106 -17.34 -12.85 -4.98
N SER A 107 -17.48 -13.90 -4.17
CA SER A 107 -18.69 -14.72 -4.11
C SER A 107 -19.32 -14.73 -2.72
N CYS A 108 -20.65 -14.80 -2.69
CA CYS A 108 -21.46 -14.95 -1.48
C CYS A 108 -22.09 -16.34 -1.41
N ASP A 109 -22.47 -16.78 -0.21
CA ASP A 109 -23.31 -17.95 0.03
C ASP A 109 -24.70 -17.62 0.60
N SER A 110 -25.46 -18.68 0.90
CA SER A 110 -26.82 -18.58 1.44
C SER A 110 -26.87 -18.15 2.90
N THR A 111 -25.74 -18.09 3.58
CA THR A 111 -25.63 -17.54 4.95
C THR A 111 -25.37 -16.03 4.95
N GLY A 112 -25.26 -15.42 3.77
CA GLY A 112 -24.90 -14.01 3.63
C GLY A 112 -23.41 -13.75 3.90
N SER A 113 -22.58 -14.79 3.79
CA SER A 113 -21.13 -14.70 4.00
C SER A 113 -20.39 -14.65 2.67
N ILE A 114 -19.28 -13.91 2.63
CA ILE A 114 -18.30 -14.02 1.54
C ILE A 114 -17.57 -15.36 1.66
N THR A 115 -17.49 -16.12 0.55
CA THR A 115 -16.93 -17.48 0.54
C THR A 115 -15.66 -17.60 -0.30
N SER A 116 -15.53 -16.79 -1.34
CA SER A 116 -14.33 -16.71 -2.16
C SER A 116 -14.13 -15.32 -2.74
N GLY A 117 -12.90 -15.01 -3.14
CA GLY A 117 -12.54 -13.75 -3.76
C GLY A 117 -11.28 -13.16 -3.18
N ALA A 118 -10.64 -12.30 -3.96
CA ALA A 118 -9.51 -11.51 -3.51
C ALA A 118 -9.47 -10.17 -4.23
N VAL A 119 -9.16 -9.12 -3.51
CA VAL A 119 -8.96 -7.77 -4.05
C VAL A 119 -7.50 -7.42 -3.87
N THR A 120 -6.85 -7.10 -4.98
CA THR A 120 -5.46 -6.63 -4.99
C THR A 120 -5.44 -5.13 -5.30
N GLY A 121 -4.78 -4.36 -4.45
CA GLY A 121 -4.46 -2.95 -4.69
C GLY A 121 -2.97 -2.76 -4.93
N SER A 122 -2.57 -2.21 -6.08
CA SER A 122 -1.19 -1.85 -6.38
C SER A 122 -1.06 -0.38 -6.75
N LEU A 123 0.12 0.21 -6.56
CA LEU A 123 0.42 1.52 -7.12
C LEU A 123 0.94 1.33 -8.55
N VAL A 124 0.42 2.09 -9.51
CA VAL A 124 0.85 2.02 -10.90
C VAL A 124 2.35 2.34 -10.98
N GLY A 125 3.14 1.42 -11.56
CA GLY A 125 4.60 1.53 -11.65
C GLY A 125 5.37 1.06 -10.42
N VAL A 126 4.70 0.43 -9.43
CA VAL A 126 5.34 -0.19 -8.26
C VAL A 126 4.91 -1.65 -8.16
N ASP A 127 5.78 -2.57 -8.58
CA ASP A 127 5.51 -4.02 -8.52
C ASP A 127 6.03 -4.67 -7.24
N ALA A 128 6.86 -3.94 -6.47
CA ALA A 128 7.53 -4.46 -5.28
C ALA A 128 6.58 -4.67 -4.10
N TYR A 129 5.47 -3.94 -4.05
CA TYR A 129 4.49 -4.03 -2.97
C TYR A 129 3.06 -3.92 -3.49
N LYS A 130 2.15 -4.72 -2.94
CA LYS A 130 0.71 -4.70 -3.19
C LYS A 130 -0.07 -4.98 -1.91
N ALA A 131 -1.20 -4.32 -1.77
CA ALA A 131 -2.22 -4.70 -0.81
C ALA A 131 -2.99 -5.90 -1.34
N TYR A 132 -3.07 -6.96 -0.58
CA TYR A 132 -3.80 -8.17 -0.94
C TYR A 132 -4.81 -8.47 0.15
N CYS A 133 -6.09 -8.32 -0.19
CA CYS A 133 -7.20 -8.75 0.64
C CYS A 133 -7.77 -10.04 0.07
N SER A 134 -7.89 -11.08 0.88
CA SER A 134 -8.46 -12.37 0.47
C SER A 134 -9.51 -12.83 1.46
N VAL A 135 -10.54 -13.50 0.97
CA VAL A 135 -11.55 -14.15 1.79
C VAL A 135 -10.89 -15.26 2.62
N GLN A 136 -11.25 -15.32 3.91
CA GLN A 136 -10.86 -16.37 4.84
C GLN A 136 -12.10 -16.91 5.55
N VAL A 137 -11.97 -18.03 6.24
CA VAL A 137 -13.07 -18.58 7.04
C VAL A 137 -13.53 -17.53 8.06
N GLY A 138 -14.79 -17.11 7.96
CA GLY A 138 -15.39 -16.11 8.85
C GLY A 138 -15.15 -14.64 8.46
N GLY A 139 -14.64 -14.34 7.25
CA GLY A 139 -14.54 -12.97 6.76
C GLY A 139 -13.43 -12.78 5.72
N PHE A 140 -12.60 -11.77 5.89
CA PHE A 140 -11.47 -11.51 4.99
C PHE A 140 -10.27 -10.96 5.76
N LYS A 141 -9.08 -11.17 5.20
CA LYS A 141 -7.81 -10.65 5.73
C LYS A 141 -7.12 -9.82 4.66
N CYS A 142 -6.63 -8.65 5.05
CA CYS A 142 -5.79 -7.79 4.22
C CYS A 142 -4.35 -7.80 4.74
N GLU A 143 -3.40 -7.84 3.81
CA GLU A 143 -1.97 -7.74 4.10
C GLU A 143 -1.23 -7.02 2.97
N VAL A 144 -0.18 -6.28 3.30
CA VAL A 144 0.71 -5.66 2.32
C VAL A 144 1.88 -6.60 2.07
N LYS A 145 1.96 -7.13 0.84
CA LYS A 145 3.04 -8.02 0.38
C LYS A 145 3.97 -7.29 -0.55
#